data_AF-A0A7J7GAP3-F1
#
_entry.id   AF-A0A7J7GAP3-F1
#
_cell.length_a   1.000
_cell.length_b   1.000
_cell.length_c   1.000
_cell.angle_alpha   90.00
_cell.angle_beta   90.00
_cell.angle_gamma   90.00
#
_symmetry.space_group_name_H-M   'P 1'
#
loop_
_entity.id
_entity.type
_entity.pdbx_description
1 polymer ?
#
loop_
_entity_poly.entity_id
_entity_poly.type
_entity_poly.pdbx_seq_one_letter_code
_entity_poly.pdbx_strand_id
1 'polypeptide(L)'
;MTWAGIQQRRSSWQDGVLGTNCPIPPKWNWTYQFQVKDQIGSFFYLPSLNFQWASGGYGGFIINNRDIIPIPFATPDGDITILIGDWYTRNHTALRRELNGGKNLGMPDGVLINGKGPYRYNTTLVPDGIDYETIDVHPGKTYCICVHNVGVSTSLNFRIQNHNLLLAETEGSYTVQQNYTSLDIHVGQSYSFLVTMDQNASSDYYIVASARFVNESLWQRVTGAGILHYSNSKGKASGPLLDPPNDQYDKTFSMNQARSIRYFPSSSLLLVEYRHGITLPSQMILAELRQKFLRPYSLPSQITPLATTT
;
A
#
# COMPACT_ATOMS: atom_id res chain seq x y z
N MET A 1 1.67 -17.98 1.42
CA MET A 1 1.17 -16.70 0.87
C MET A 1 0.27 -16.10 1.91
N THR A 2 0.32 -14.80 2.17
CA THR A 2 -0.63 -14.11 3.04
C THR A 2 -1.38 -13.03 2.27
N TRP A 3 -2.56 -12.65 2.77
CA TRP A 3 -3.52 -11.75 2.13
C TRP A 3 -3.59 -10.47 2.96
N ALA A 4 -2.68 -9.53 2.70
CA ALA A 4 -2.52 -8.34 3.54
C ALA A 4 -3.82 -7.52 3.58
N GLY A 5 -4.29 -7.21 4.79
CA GLY A 5 -5.53 -6.45 5.03
C GLY A 5 -6.82 -7.27 4.99
N ILE A 6 -6.80 -8.54 4.56
CA ILE A 6 -8.00 -9.39 4.62
C ILE A 6 -8.22 -9.89 6.05
N GLN A 7 -9.43 -9.73 6.56
CA GLN A 7 -9.77 -9.99 7.96
C GLN A 7 -9.88 -11.49 8.30
N GLN A 8 -9.95 -12.38 7.30
CA GLN A 8 -10.04 -13.83 7.47
C GLN A 8 -11.12 -14.27 8.49
N ARG A 9 -12.29 -13.62 8.45
CA ARG A 9 -13.39 -13.88 9.40
C ARG A 9 -13.79 -15.35 9.33
N ARG A 10 -13.72 -16.03 10.49
CA ARG A 10 -14.03 -17.47 10.65
C ARG A 10 -13.23 -18.40 9.72
N SER A 11 -12.09 -17.94 9.21
CA SER A 11 -11.23 -18.66 8.26
C SER A 11 -9.76 -18.38 8.53
N SER A 12 -9.38 -18.22 9.81
CA SER A 12 -8.02 -17.85 10.22
C SER A 12 -6.92 -18.81 9.71
N TRP A 13 -7.24 -20.09 9.52
CA TRP A 13 -6.34 -21.08 8.91
C TRP A 13 -6.11 -20.87 7.39
N GLN A 14 -6.63 -19.79 6.80
CA GLN A 14 -6.39 -19.38 5.42
C GLN A 14 -5.53 -18.12 5.33
N ASP A 15 -5.13 -17.56 6.47
CA ASP A 15 -4.33 -16.34 6.53
C ASP A 15 -2.91 -16.53 5.97
N GLY A 16 -2.40 -17.77 6.06
CA GLY A 16 -1.18 -18.17 5.40
C GLY A 16 0.09 -17.54 5.97
N VAL A 17 0.08 -17.18 7.26
CA VAL A 17 1.25 -16.80 8.05
C VAL A 17 1.75 -17.99 8.88
N LEU A 18 3.01 -17.93 9.33
CA LEU A 18 3.52 -18.92 10.28
C LEU A 18 2.70 -18.84 11.57
N GLY A 19 2.09 -19.95 11.96
CA GLY A 19 1.20 -20.06 13.12
C GLY A 19 -0.23 -20.41 12.74
N THR A 20 -0.74 -19.92 11.61
CA THR A 20 -2.05 -20.31 11.08
C THR A 20 -1.94 -21.49 10.11
N ASN A 21 -0.86 -21.51 9.31
CA ASN A 21 -0.57 -22.57 8.35
C ASN A 21 0.86 -23.09 8.49
N CYS A 22 1.04 -24.38 8.23
CA CYS A 22 2.37 -24.93 7.97
C CYS A 22 2.85 -24.50 6.56
N PRO A 23 4.17 -24.32 6.35
CA PRO A 23 4.72 -24.05 5.02
C PRO A 23 4.32 -25.13 4.01
N ILE A 24 3.95 -24.71 2.80
CA ILE A 24 3.62 -25.63 1.70
C ILE A 24 4.94 -26.25 1.20
N PRO A 25 5.09 -27.58 1.23
CA PRO A 25 6.33 -28.23 0.76
C PRO A 25 6.53 -28.07 -0.75
N PRO A 26 7.78 -28.21 -1.24
CA PRO A 26 8.05 -28.26 -2.67
C PRO A 26 7.21 -29.32 -3.37
N LYS A 27 6.68 -29.01 -4.57
CA LYS A 27 5.82 -29.88 -5.40
C LYS A 27 4.40 -30.12 -4.84
N TRP A 28 4.03 -29.47 -3.75
CA TRP A 28 2.67 -29.54 -3.21
C TRP A 28 1.84 -28.34 -3.66
N ASN A 29 0.52 -28.51 -3.61
CA ASN A 29 -0.44 -27.44 -3.83
C ASN A 29 -1.26 -27.20 -2.57
N TRP A 30 -1.79 -25.98 -2.45
CA TRP A 30 -2.75 -25.62 -1.42
C TRP A 30 -3.72 -24.63 -2.02
N THR A 31 -5.00 -24.80 -1.73
CA THR A 31 -6.06 -23.90 -2.20
C THR A 31 -6.55 -23.08 -1.03
N TYR A 32 -6.29 -21.77 -1.08
CA TYR A 32 -6.84 -20.82 -0.12
C TYR A 32 -8.32 -20.56 -0.43
N GLN A 33 -9.20 -20.73 0.56
CA GLN A 33 -10.63 -20.51 0.42
C GLN A 33 -11.17 -19.68 1.60
N PHE A 34 -11.51 -18.44 1.34
CA PHE A 34 -12.05 -17.52 2.34
C PHE A 34 -13.06 -16.56 1.70
N GLN A 35 -13.86 -15.90 2.54
CA GLN A 35 -14.84 -14.91 2.10
C GLN A 35 -14.39 -13.52 2.52
N VAL A 36 -14.46 -12.58 1.59
CA VAL A 36 -14.08 -11.16 1.80
C VAL A 36 -15.29 -10.29 2.14
N LYS A 37 -16.21 -10.84 2.94
CA LYS A 37 -17.48 -10.18 3.26
C LYS A 37 -17.24 -8.87 4.04
N ASP A 38 -17.95 -7.82 3.64
CA ASP A 38 -17.91 -6.50 4.27
C ASP A 38 -16.52 -5.81 4.20
N GLN A 39 -15.67 -6.24 3.26
CA GLN A 39 -14.43 -5.56 2.88
C GLN A 39 -14.52 -5.12 1.43
N ILE A 40 -14.02 -3.92 1.16
CA ILE A 40 -14.00 -3.28 -0.15
C ILE A 40 -12.67 -2.55 -0.28
N GLY A 41 -12.23 -2.28 -1.50
CA GLY A 41 -11.00 -1.55 -1.76
C GLY A 41 -9.84 -2.45 -2.17
N SER A 42 -8.63 -1.95 -1.95
CA SER A 42 -7.44 -2.43 -2.62
C SER A 42 -6.51 -3.14 -1.66
N PHE A 43 -6.15 -4.37 -2.01
CA PHE A 43 -5.34 -5.25 -1.18
C PHE A 43 -4.22 -5.87 -2.00
N PHE A 44 -3.31 -6.57 -1.33
CA PHE A 44 -2.23 -7.27 -1.99
C PHE A 44 -1.87 -8.54 -1.23
N TYR A 45 -1.29 -9.49 -1.94
CA TYR A 45 -0.77 -10.73 -1.37
C TYR A 45 0.75 -10.77 -1.49
N LEU A 46 1.40 -11.44 -0.54
CA LEU A 46 2.86 -11.62 -0.52
C LEU A 46 3.28 -12.89 0.22
N PRO A 47 4.45 -13.47 -0.08
CA PRO A 47 4.92 -14.66 0.62
C PRO A 47 5.42 -14.29 2.02
N SER A 48 4.67 -14.71 3.03
CA SER A 48 4.91 -14.49 4.46
C SER A 48 6.03 -15.35 5.07
N LEU A 49 6.53 -16.34 4.34
CA LEU A 49 7.49 -17.29 4.89
C LEU A 49 8.89 -16.69 4.92
N ASN A 50 9.48 -16.61 6.11
CA ASN A 50 10.84 -16.14 6.34
C ASN A 50 11.03 -14.71 5.79
N PHE A 51 11.76 -14.59 4.68
CA PHE A 51 12.05 -13.32 4.03
C PHE A 51 11.80 -13.40 2.52
N GLN A 52 10.96 -14.36 2.09
CA GLN A 52 10.75 -14.65 0.67
C GLN A 52 10.15 -13.47 -0.09
N TRP A 53 9.35 -12.62 0.55
CA TRP A 53 8.76 -11.43 -0.06
C TRP A 53 9.79 -10.43 -0.59
N ALA A 54 10.99 -10.36 0.01
CA ALA A 54 12.10 -9.55 -0.50
C ALA A 54 12.63 -10.07 -1.85
N SER A 55 12.31 -11.30 -2.25
CA SER A 55 12.60 -11.86 -3.58
C SER A 55 11.44 -11.75 -4.56
N GLY A 56 10.38 -11.02 -4.20
CA GLY A 56 9.19 -10.83 -5.02
C GLY A 56 8.09 -11.86 -4.76
N GLY A 57 7.21 -12.06 -5.74
CA GLY A 57 6.06 -12.96 -5.64
C GLY A 57 4.85 -12.34 -4.94
N TYR A 58 4.75 -11.01 -4.96
CA TYR A 58 3.59 -10.26 -4.50
C TYR A 58 2.73 -9.80 -5.69
N GLY A 59 1.46 -9.46 -5.41
CA GLY A 59 0.54 -8.92 -6.41
C GLY A 59 -0.63 -8.21 -5.75
N GLY A 60 -1.15 -7.19 -6.43
CA GLY A 60 -2.35 -6.48 -6.01
C GLY A 60 -3.63 -7.22 -6.42
N PHE A 61 -4.70 -7.02 -5.66
CA PHE A 61 -6.04 -7.44 -6.02
C PHE A 61 -7.05 -6.47 -5.40
N ILE A 62 -8.18 -6.27 -6.09
CA ILE A 62 -9.19 -5.30 -5.70
C ILE A 62 -10.48 -6.04 -5.37
N ILE A 63 -11.12 -5.63 -4.27
CA ILE A 63 -12.46 -6.08 -3.90
C ILE A 63 -13.43 -4.94 -4.21
N ASN A 64 -14.17 -5.12 -5.29
CA ASN A 64 -15.13 -4.10 -5.74
C ASN A 64 -16.36 -4.04 -4.84
N ASN A 65 -17.00 -2.86 -4.83
CA ASN A 65 -18.35 -2.73 -4.30
C ASN A 65 -19.30 -3.67 -5.04
N ARG A 66 -20.35 -4.09 -4.34
CA ARG A 66 -21.52 -4.67 -5.01
C ARG A 66 -22.20 -3.55 -5.82
N ASP A 67 -22.74 -3.88 -7.00
CA ASP A 67 -23.39 -2.92 -7.89
C ASP A 67 -24.51 -2.08 -7.23
N ILE A 68 -25.12 -2.62 -6.17
CA ILE A 68 -26.22 -1.99 -5.42
C ILE A 68 -25.71 -0.92 -4.44
N ILE A 69 -24.42 -0.98 -4.06
CA ILE A 69 -23.83 -0.08 -3.05
C ILE A 69 -23.12 1.06 -3.78
N PRO A 70 -23.63 2.30 -3.73
CA PRO A 70 -22.99 3.43 -4.38
C PRO A 70 -21.64 3.72 -3.75
N ILE A 71 -20.69 4.11 -4.59
CA ILE A 71 -19.39 4.64 -4.16
C ILE A 71 -19.52 6.12 -3.78
N PRO A 72 -18.72 6.63 -2.83
CA PRO A 72 -18.83 8.01 -2.34
C PRO A 72 -18.21 9.06 -3.29
N PHE A 73 -17.93 8.68 -4.53
CA PHE A 73 -17.32 9.51 -5.57
C PHE A 73 -17.78 9.07 -6.96
N ALA A 74 -17.51 9.87 -8.00
CA ALA A 74 -17.88 9.52 -9.36
C ALA A 74 -17.12 8.28 -9.85
N THR A 75 -17.77 7.42 -10.62
CA THR A 75 -17.15 6.22 -11.19
C THR A 75 -15.95 6.62 -12.06
N PRO A 76 -14.73 6.13 -11.76
CA PRO A 76 -13.55 6.39 -12.58
C PRO A 76 -13.69 5.72 -13.96
N ASP A 77 -12.95 6.23 -14.94
CA ASP A 77 -12.89 5.66 -16.30
C ASP A 77 -12.05 4.37 -16.37
N GLY A 78 -11.27 4.08 -15.33
CA GLY A 78 -10.51 2.84 -15.21
C GLY A 78 -9.73 2.74 -13.90
N ASP A 79 -9.31 1.53 -13.57
CA ASP A 79 -8.52 1.22 -12.38
C ASP A 79 -7.08 0.85 -12.79
N ILE A 80 -6.10 1.33 -12.02
CA ILE A 80 -4.68 1.11 -12.25
C ILE A 80 -4.04 0.67 -10.94
N THR A 81 -3.31 -0.45 -10.94
CA THR A 81 -2.57 -0.91 -9.76
C THR A 81 -1.09 -0.63 -9.91
N ILE A 82 -0.51 0.00 -8.89
CA ILE A 82 0.92 0.31 -8.80
C ILE A 82 1.48 -0.32 -7.53
N LEU A 83 2.47 -1.20 -7.70
CA LEU A 83 3.23 -1.80 -6.61
C LEU A 83 4.59 -1.09 -6.52
N ILE A 84 4.83 -0.41 -5.41
CA ILE A 84 6.10 0.26 -5.13
C ILE A 84 6.83 -0.47 -4.01
N GLY A 85 8.16 -0.55 -4.07
CA GLY A 85 8.93 -1.18 -3.02
C GLY A 85 10.43 -0.98 -3.18
N ASP A 86 11.15 -0.98 -2.06
CA ASP A 86 12.60 -1.04 -2.06
C ASP A 86 13.11 -2.41 -2.51
N TRP A 87 14.24 -2.38 -3.22
CA TRP A 87 14.87 -3.55 -3.79
C TRP A 87 16.30 -3.69 -3.34
N TYR A 88 16.71 -4.93 -3.10
CA TYR A 88 18.06 -5.31 -2.75
C TYR A 88 18.55 -6.32 -3.79
N THR A 89 19.76 -6.10 -4.32
CA THR A 89 20.47 -7.05 -5.19
C THR A 89 20.84 -8.34 -4.47
N ARG A 90 20.97 -8.26 -3.14
CA ARG A 90 21.35 -9.38 -2.29
C ARG A 90 20.18 -10.36 -2.15
N ASN A 91 20.51 -11.65 -2.15
CA ASN A 91 19.52 -12.71 -1.97
C ASN A 91 18.79 -12.58 -0.62
N HIS A 92 17.48 -12.84 -0.60
CA HIS A 92 16.66 -12.78 0.62
C HIS A 92 17.20 -13.62 1.79
N THR A 93 17.87 -14.75 1.51
CA THR A 93 18.51 -15.58 2.55
C THR A 93 19.69 -14.89 3.22
N ALA A 94 20.45 -14.09 2.48
CA ALA A 94 21.56 -13.29 3.00
C ALA A 94 21.05 -12.10 3.81
N LEU A 95 20.03 -11.39 3.32
CA LEU A 95 19.36 -10.31 4.05
C LEU A 95 18.81 -10.82 5.39
N ARG A 96 18.12 -11.97 5.37
CA ARG A 96 17.63 -12.62 6.58
C ARG A 96 18.75 -12.99 7.54
N ARG A 97 19.87 -13.55 7.05
CA ARG A 97 21.01 -13.94 7.88
C ARG A 97 21.59 -12.74 8.63
N GLU A 98 21.66 -11.58 7.98
CA GLU A 98 22.14 -10.36 8.63
C GLU A 98 21.20 -9.85 9.72
N LEU A 99 19.89 -9.81 9.44
CA LEU A 99 18.90 -9.46 10.46
C LEU A 99 18.96 -10.39 11.67
N ASN A 100 19.04 -11.70 11.44
CA ASN A 100 19.18 -12.68 12.52
C ASN A 100 20.51 -12.52 13.28
N GLY A 101 21.54 -11.97 12.64
CA GLY A 101 22.81 -11.62 13.26
C GLY A 101 22.81 -10.25 13.96
N GLY A 102 21.66 -9.56 14.06
CA GLY A 102 21.51 -8.26 14.70
C GLY A 102 22.02 -7.08 13.87
N LYS A 103 22.25 -7.27 12.57
CA LYS A 103 22.68 -6.20 11.65
C LYS A 103 21.47 -5.59 10.94
N ASN A 104 21.49 -4.28 10.75
CA ASN A 104 20.52 -3.59 9.89
C ASN A 104 20.78 -3.94 8.42
N LEU A 105 19.72 -3.96 7.60
CA LEU A 105 19.79 -4.28 6.17
C LEU A 105 20.62 -3.26 5.36
N GLY A 106 20.81 -2.06 5.91
CA GLY A 106 21.46 -0.97 5.20
C GLY A 106 20.53 -0.34 4.17
N MET A 107 21.14 0.28 3.16
CA MET A 107 20.41 0.96 2.09
C MET A 107 19.96 -0.03 1.03
N PRO A 108 18.71 0.09 0.52
CA PRO A 108 18.31 -0.65 -0.66
C PRO A 108 19.04 -0.16 -1.92
N ASP A 109 19.24 -1.07 -2.86
CA ASP A 109 19.90 -0.84 -4.14
C ASP A 109 18.98 -0.13 -5.17
N GLY A 110 17.73 0.13 -4.81
CA GLY A 110 16.78 0.85 -5.67
C GLY A 110 15.36 0.82 -5.14
N VAL A 111 14.47 1.53 -5.83
CA VAL A 111 13.02 1.41 -5.66
C VAL A 111 12.44 0.99 -7.00
N LEU A 112 11.59 -0.03 -6.96
CA LEU A 112 10.91 -0.57 -8.13
C LEU A 112 9.48 -0.05 -8.19
N ILE A 113 8.96 0.13 -9.40
CA ILE A 113 7.55 0.38 -9.69
C ILE A 113 7.08 -0.75 -10.59
N ASN A 114 6.08 -1.52 -10.17
CA ASN A 114 5.58 -2.72 -10.86
C ASN A 114 6.69 -3.73 -11.23
N GLY A 115 7.74 -3.81 -10.42
CA GLY A 115 8.88 -4.71 -10.65
C GLY A 115 9.86 -4.23 -11.73
N LYS A 116 9.63 -3.06 -12.33
CA LYS A 116 10.58 -2.41 -13.25
C LYS A 116 11.67 -1.69 -12.49
N GLY A 117 12.84 -1.60 -13.13
CA GLY A 117 14.09 -1.19 -12.49
C GLY A 117 14.08 0.26 -11.95
N PRO A 118 15.00 0.58 -11.03
CA PRO A 118 15.06 1.88 -10.39
C PRO A 118 15.53 2.99 -11.34
N TYR A 119 15.28 4.24 -10.97
CA TYR A 119 15.84 5.37 -11.70
C TYR A 119 17.36 5.38 -11.60
N ARG A 120 18.04 5.69 -12.72
CA ARG A 120 19.49 5.65 -12.78
C ARG A 120 20.14 6.69 -11.86
N TYR A 121 20.88 6.20 -10.88
CA TYR A 121 21.73 7.02 -10.01
C TYR A 121 23.22 6.63 -10.08
N ASN A 122 23.55 5.45 -10.63
CA ASN A 122 24.92 4.96 -10.79
C ASN A 122 25.02 4.07 -12.04
N THR A 123 26.08 4.24 -12.83
CA THR A 123 26.32 3.50 -14.09
C THR A 123 26.68 2.03 -13.91
N THR A 124 27.15 1.63 -12.73
CA THR A 124 27.64 0.28 -12.41
C THR A 124 26.52 -0.65 -11.95
N LEU A 125 25.61 -0.12 -11.12
CA LEU A 125 24.52 -0.88 -10.52
C LEU A 125 23.22 -0.79 -11.34
N VAL A 126 22.99 0.36 -11.99
CA VAL A 126 21.80 0.66 -12.77
C VAL A 126 22.26 1.07 -14.19
N PRO A 127 22.42 0.12 -15.12
CA PRO A 127 22.88 0.42 -16.48
C PRO A 127 21.91 1.33 -17.24
N ASP A 128 22.39 1.95 -18.32
CA ASP A 128 21.51 2.67 -19.24
C ASP A 128 20.56 1.73 -19.98
N GLY A 129 19.37 2.25 -20.33
CA GLY A 129 18.39 1.51 -21.13
C GLY A 129 17.50 0.55 -20.34
N ILE A 130 17.38 0.71 -19.03
CA ILE A 130 16.38 -0.02 -18.24
C ILE A 130 14.98 0.44 -18.62
N ASP A 131 14.11 -0.54 -18.88
CA ASP A 131 12.69 -0.29 -19.09
C ASP A 131 12.04 0.19 -17.80
N TYR A 132 11.46 1.39 -17.83
CA TYR A 132 10.58 1.89 -16.78
C TYR A 132 9.16 1.38 -16.98
N GLU A 133 8.41 1.33 -15.89
CA GLU A 133 6.98 1.06 -15.99
C GLU A 133 6.31 2.18 -16.80
N THR A 134 5.54 1.81 -17.81
CA THR A 134 4.76 2.76 -18.61
C THR A 134 3.29 2.46 -18.44
N ILE A 135 2.53 3.48 -18.03
CA ILE A 135 1.10 3.39 -17.78
C ILE A 135 0.39 4.26 -18.81
N ASP A 136 -0.36 3.61 -19.68
CA ASP A 136 -1.11 4.27 -20.76
C ASP A 136 -2.42 4.87 -20.24
N VAL A 137 -2.62 6.16 -20.48
CA VAL A 137 -3.80 6.91 -20.04
C VAL A 137 -4.36 7.79 -21.14
N HIS A 138 -5.65 8.09 -21.04
CA HIS A 138 -6.35 8.94 -21.99
C HIS A 138 -6.52 10.35 -21.41
N PRO A 139 -6.29 11.40 -22.22
CA PRO A 139 -6.48 12.78 -21.77
C PRO A 139 -7.92 13.07 -21.33
N GLY A 140 -8.08 13.85 -20.27
CA GLY A 140 -9.38 14.25 -19.70
C GLY A 140 -10.12 13.16 -18.93
N LYS A 141 -9.55 11.95 -18.84
CA LYS A 141 -10.13 10.83 -18.10
C LYS A 141 -9.65 10.80 -16.65
N THR A 142 -10.45 10.24 -15.76
CA THR A 142 -10.09 10.08 -14.34
C THR A 142 -9.90 8.62 -14.02
N TYR A 143 -8.70 8.26 -13.54
CA TYR A 143 -8.36 6.89 -13.18
C TYR A 143 -8.28 6.74 -11.66
N CYS A 144 -8.70 5.58 -11.14
CA CYS A 144 -8.45 5.18 -9.76
C CYS A 144 -7.12 4.43 -9.69
N ILE A 145 -6.10 5.09 -9.16
CA ILE A 145 -4.74 4.55 -9.04
C ILE A 145 -4.56 4.00 -7.63
N CYS A 146 -4.48 2.68 -7.51
CA CYS A 146 -4.27 1.94 -6.26
C CYS A 146 -2.78 1.67 -6.08
N VAL A 147 -2.16 2.31 -5.09
CA VAL A 147 -0.73 2.24 -4.81
C VAL A 147 -0.47 1.43 -3.54
N HIS A 148 0.32 0.37 -3.66
CA HIS A 148 0.70 -0.50 -2.54
C HIS A 148 2.21 -0.41 -2.28
N ASN A 149 2.62 -0.16 -1.04
CA ASN A 149 4.02 -0.30 -0.67
C ASN A 149 4.30 -1.75 -0.19
N VAL A 150 4.85 -2.54 -1.11
CA VAL A 150 5.24 -3.94 -0.93
C VAL A 150 6.73 -4.10 -0.61
N GLY A 151 7.41 -2.99 -0.32
CA GLY A 151 8.81 -2.95 0.06
C GLY A 151 9.10 -3.63 1.40
N VAL A 152 10.37 -3.91 1.65
CA VAL A 152 10.88 -4.60 2.83
C VAL A 152 10.97 -3.68 4.04
N SER A 153 11.42 -2.43 3.86
CA SER A 153 11.81 -1.57 4.98
C SER A 153 11.58 -0.08 4.75
N THR A 154 11.47 0.34 3.49
CA THR A 154 11.57 1.75 3.14
C THR A 154 10.19 2.39 3.01
N SER A 155 10.00 3.52 3.68
CA SER A 155 8.84 4.39 3.44
C SER A 155 9.07 5.19 2.16
N LEU A 156 8.06 5.26 1.30
CA LEU A 156 8.19 5.86 -0.04
C LEU A 156 7.23 7.02 -0.19
N ASN A 157 7.72 8.16 -0.67
CA ASN A 157 6.87 9.25 -1.10
C ASN A 157 6.50 9.04 -2.57
N PHE A 158 5.20 8.87 -2.82
CA PHE A 158 4.63 8.70 -4.15
C PHE A 158 4.09 10.03 -4.68
N ARG A 159 4.37 10.32 -5.96
CA ARG A 159 3.89 11.52 -6.65
C ARG A 159 3.89 11.31 -8.16
N ILE A 160 3.04 12.06 -8.85
CA ILE A 160 2.96 12.09 -10.31
C ILE A 160 3.23 13.53 -10.76
N GLN A 161 4.13 13.70 -11.73
CA GLN A 161 4.54 15.02 -12.21
C GLN A 161 3.33 15.81 -12.71
N ASN A 162 3.13 17.00 -12.15
CA ASN A 162 2.04 17.93 -12.47
C ASN A 162 0.62 17.40 -12.25
N HIS A 163 0.42 16.29 -11.55
CA HIS A 163 -0.92 15.76 -11.26
C HIS A 163 -1.21 15.80 -9.77
N ASN A 164 -2.44 16.19 -9.43
CA ASN A 164 -2.94 16.08 -8.06
C ASN A 164 -3.49 14.67 -7.81
N LEU A 165 -3.29 14.20 -6.58
CA LEU A 165 -3.77 12.92 -6.07
C LEU A 165 -4.97 13.18 -5.15
N LEU A 166 -6.19 12.89 -5.62
CA LEU A 166 -7.39 12.99 -4.79
C LEU A 166 -7.58 11.68 -4.02
N LEU A 167 -7.30 11.67 -2.72
CA LEU A 167 -7.39 10.47 -1.89
C LEU A 167 -8.84 9.97 -1.80
N ALA A 168 -9.07 8.73 -2.19
CA ALA A 168 -10.39 8.09 -2.20
C ALA A 168 -10.51 6.92 -1.23
N GLU A 169 -9.42 6.16 -1.03
CA GLU A 169 -9.40 4.96 -0.20
C GLU A 169 -8.07 4.86 0.56
N THR A 170 -8.13 4.34 1.79
CA THR A 170 -6.97 3.91 2.57
C THR A 170 -7.26 2.53 3.16
N GLU A 171 -6.38 1.56 2.90
CA GLU A 171 -6.37 0.23 3.55
C GLU A 171 -7.75 -0.48 3.56
N GLY A 172 -8.48 -0.43 2.44
CA GLY A 172 -9.79 -1.07 2.31
C GLY A 172 -10.95 -0.28 2.93
N SER A 173 -10.81 1.04 3.07
CA SER A 173 -11.85 1.93 3.59
C SER A 173 -11.87 3.27 2.86
N TYR A 174 -13.06 3.74 2.50
CA TYR A 174 -13.20 5.05 1.87
C TYR A 174 -12.85 6.18 2.83
N THR A 175 -12.27 7.24 2.28
CA THR A 175 -11.87 8.44 3.02
C THR A 175 -12.73 9.62 2.63
N VAL A 176 -12.75 10.64 3.48
CA VAL A 176 -13.15 11.99 3.05
C VAL A 176 -12.14 12.46 2.00
N GLN A 177 -12.63 12.86 0.83
CA GLN A 177 -11.76 13.22 -0.29
C GLN A 177 -10.91 14.45 0.02
N GLN A 178 -9.60 14.31 -0.19
CA GLN A 178 -8.62 15.37 0.05
C GLN A 178 -7.55 15.32 -1.04
N ASN A 179 -7.17 16.49 -1.56
CA ASN A 179 -6.12 16.60 -2.57
C ASN A 179 -4.73 16.63 -1.95
N TYR A 180 -3.82 15.89 -2.56
CA TYR A 180 -2.38 15.85 -2.25
C TYR A 180 -1.57 16.02 -3.52
N THR A 181 -0.39 16.63 -3.43
CA THR A 181 0.59 16.65 -4.53
C THR A 181 1.57 15.47 -4.44
N SER A 182 1.74 14.93 -3.22
CA SER A 182 2.50 13.72 -2.94
C SER A 182 1.98 13.10 -1.64
N LEU A 183 2.20 11.80 -1.47
CA LEU A 183 1.79 11.08 -0.27
C LEU A 183 2.88 10.10 0.18
N ASP A 184 3.21 10.10 1.48
CA ASP A 184 4.09 9.11 2.09
C ASP A 184 3.33 7.82 2.36
N ILE A 185 3.79 6.73 1.75
CA ILE A 185 3.22 5.39 1.86
C ILE A 185 4.23 4.51 2.59
N HIS A 186 3.87 4.06 3.79
CA HIS A 186 4.73 3.17 4.58
C HIS A 186 4.56 1.72 4.15
N VAL A 187 5.55 0.89 4.47
CA VAL A 187 5.54 -0.54 4.16
C VAL A 187 4.27 -1.19 4.69
N GLY A 188 3.58 -1.96 3.84
CA GLY A 188 2.34 -2.63 4.18
C GLY A 188 1.08 -1.83 3.88
N GLN A 189 1.20 -0.53 3.63
CA GLN A 189 0.05 0.34 3.41
C GLN A 189 -0.40 0.36 1.95
N SER A 190 -1.67 0.68 1.76
CA SER A 190 -2.33 0.78 0.46
C SER A 190 -3.21 2.02 0.41
N TYR A 191 -3.09 2.81 -0.65
CA TYR A 191 -3.88 4.02 -0.87
C TYR A 191 -4.40 4.05 -2.30
N SER A 192 -5.63 4.50 -2.47
CA SER A 192 -6.23 4.68 -3.81
C SER A 192 -6.53 6.14 -4.05
N PHE A 193 -6.10 6.64 -5.20
CA PHE A 193 -6.22 8.04 -5.61
C PHE A 193 -7.03 8.16 -6.89
N LEU A 194 -7.96 9.09 -6.93
CA LEU A 194 -8.55 9.55 -8.18
C LEU A 194 -7.61 10.58 -8.80
N VAL A 195 -7.09 10.27 -9.99
CA VAL A 195 -6.17 11.13 -10.73
C VAL A 195 -6.80 11.47 -12.06
N THR A 196 -6.99 12.76 -12.30
CA THR A 196 -7.56 13.27 -13.56
C THR A 196 -6.42 13.62 -14.50
N MET A 197 -6.52 13.18 -15.75
CA MET A 197 -5.52 13.43 -16.79
C MET A 197 -5.73 14.80 -17.44
N ASP A 198 -5.58 15.85 -16.64
CA ASP A 198 -5.90 17.24 -16.96
C ASP A 198 -4.71 18.03 -17.54
N GLN A 199 -3.55 17.38 -17.69
CA GLN A 199 -2.32 18.02 -18.14
C GLN A 199 -2.21 18.07 -19.67
N ASN A 200 -1.18 18.79 -20.17
CA ASN A 200 -0.93 18.91 -21.60
C ASN A 200 -0.62 17.54 -22.22
N ALA A 201 -1.56 17.08 -23.02
CA ALA A 201 -1.57 15.78 -23.64
C ALA A 201 -0.52 15.58 -24.75
N SER A 202 0.33 16.58 -25.03
CA SER A 202 1.42 16.50 -26.01
C SER A 202 2.69 15.83 -25.46
N SER A 203 2.78 15.64 -24.14
CA SER A 203 3.95 15.13 -23.44
C SER A 203 3.58 14.05 -22.41
N ASP A 204 4.51 13.15 -22.13
CA ASP A 204 4.39 12.21 -21.00
C ASP A 204 4.85 12.85 -19.68
N TYR A 205 4.50 12.19 -18.57
CA TYR A 205 4.78 12.66 -17.22
C TYR A 205 5.49 11.59 -16.39
N TYR A 206 6.36 11.98 -15.46
CA TYR A 206 6.99 11.02 -14.55
C TYR A 206 6.08 10.60 -13.39
N ILE A 207 6.05 9.31 -13.11
CA ILE A 207 5.58 8.74 -11.84
C ILE A 207 6.83 8.51 -10.98
N VAL A 208 6.83 9.00 -9.75
CA VAL A 208 8.03 8.98 -8.90
C VAL A 208 7.68 8.39 -7.54
N ALA A 209 8.50 7.44 -7.10
CA ALA A 209 8.50 6.94 -5.74
C ALA A 209 9.92 7.07 -5.17
N SER A 210 10.11 7.84 -4.11
CA SER A 210 11.44 8.06 -3.52
C SER A 210 11.47 7.75 -2.03
N ALA A 211 12.59 7.22 -1.56
CA ALA A 211 12.80 6.92 -0.15
C ALA A 211 12.60 8.15 0.74
N ARG A 212 11.98 7.92 1.91
CA ARG A 212 11.80 8.89 2.99
C ARG A 212 12.54 8.45 4.25
N PHE A 213 12.88 9.43 5.09
CA PHE A 213 13.58 9.33 6.36
C PHE A 213 15.01 8.80 6.25
N VAL A 214 15.66 9.14 5.14
CA VAL A 214 17.03 8.74 4.82
C VAL A 214 17.93 9.98 4.70
N ASN A 215 19.21 9.86 5.03
CA ASN A 215 20.14 10.98 4.93
C ASN A 215 20.66 11.11 3.48
N GLU A 216 20.11 12.02 2.70
CA GLU A 216 20.42 12.20 1.26
C GLU A 216 21.90 12.41 0.93
N SER A 217 22.71 12.92 1.88
CA SER A 217 24.15 13.14 1.67
C SER A 217 24.99 11.84 1.70
N LEU A 218 24.46 10.78 2.32
CA LEU A 218 25.07 9.45 2.39
C LEU A 218 24.28 8.43 1.55
N TRP A 219 22.97 8.65 1.41
CA TRP A 219 22.01 7.81 0.71
C TRP A 219 21.71 8.45 -0.64
N GLN A 220 22.46 8.06 -1.69
CA GLN A 220 22.16 8.48 -3.06
C GLN A 220 20.68 8.20 -3.33
N ARG A 221 19.94 9.22 -3.81
CA ARG A 221 18.47 9.26 -3.95
C ARG A 221 17.87 7.94 -4.44
N VAL A 222 17.53 7.04 -3.53
CA VAL A 222 16.90 5.76 -3.87
C VAL A 222 15.50 6.09 -4.41
N THR A 223 15.39 6.04 -5.75
CA THR A 223 14.24 6.55 -6.48
C THR A 223 13.81 5.54 -7.53
N GLY A 224 12.51 5.27 -7.58
CA GLY A 224 11.84 4.59 -8.66
C GLY A 224 11.18 5.61 -9.57
N ALA A 225 11.26 5.36 -10.88
CA ALA A 225 10.61 6.16 -11.89
C ALA A 225 9.74 5.29 -12.80
N GLY A 226 8.58 5.81 -13.15
CA GLY A 226 7.67 5.31 -14.17
C GLY A 226 7.28 6.44 -15.11
N ILE A 227 6.63 6.07 -16.20
CA ILE A 227 6.14 6.98 -17.24
C ILE A 227 4.63 6.86 -17.27
N LEU A 228 3.95 7.99 -17.10
CA LEU A 228 2.53 8.14 -17.38
C LEU A 228 2.40 8.61 -18.84
N HIS A 229 2.05 7.69 -19.73
CA HIS A 229 1.98 7.93 -21.16
C HIS A 229 0.58 8.37 -21.56
N TYR A 230 0.47 9.59 -22.09
CA TYR A 230 -0.79 10.09 -22.64
C TYR A 230 -0.95 9.56 -24.07
N SER A 231 -2.13 9.04 -24.42
CA SER A 231 -2.35 8.35 -25.71
C SER A 231 -2.12 9.19 -26.97
N ASN A 232 -2.14 10.51 -26.86
CA ASN A 232 -1.84 11.47 -27.93
C ASN A 232 -0.48 12.18 -27.77
N SER A 233 0.33 11.72 -26.82
CA SER A 233 1.66 12.25 -26.55
C SER A 233 2.60 11.95 -27.71
N LYS A 234 3.43 12.93 -28.04
CA LYS A 234 4.53 12.81 -29.01
C LYS A 234 5.89 13.06 -28.37
N GLY A 235 5.89 13.56 -27.13
CA GLY A 235 7.08 13.92 -26.38
C GLY A 235 7.27 13.01 -25.18
N LYS A 236 8.50 12.53 -24.99
CA LYS A 236 8.86 11.78 -23.79
C LYS A 236 8.74 12.65 -22.54
N ALA A 237 8.57 12.00 -21.39
CA ALA A 237 8.63 12.66 -20.10
C ALA A 237 9.94 13.46 -20.00
N SER A 238 9.83 14.72 -19.58
CA SER A 238 10.94 15.67 -19.58
C SER A 238 10.93 16.55 -18.34
N GLY A 239 12.09 17.13 -18.04
CA GLY A 239 12.33 17.90 -16.82
C GLY A 239 12.95 17.05 -15.70
N PRO A 240 13.35 17.70 -14.59
CA PRO A 240 13.88 16.98 -13.43
C PRO A 240 12.79 16.13 -12.78
N LEU A 241 13.19 15.00 -12.20
CA LEU A 241 12.32 14.29 -11.26
C LEU A 241 11.97 15.23 -10.11
N LEU A 242 10.69 15.26 -9.74
CA LEU A 242 10.22 16.04 -8.61
C LEU A 242 10.98 15.61 -7.34
N ASP A 243 11.46 16.55 -6.54
CA ASP A 243 12.06 16.23 -5.25
C ASP A 243 10.99 15.82 -4.23
N PRO A 244 11.27 14.88 -3.31
CA PRO A 244 10.37 14.62 -2.19
C PRO A 244 10.36 15.80 -1.21
N PRO A 245 9.33 15.90 -0.34
CA PRO A 245 9.37 16.82 0.79
C PRO A 245 10.60 16.54 1.69
N ASN A 246 11.30 17.61 2.11
CA ASN A 246 12.47 17.50 2.99
C ASN A 246 12.07 16.89 4.34
N ASP A 247 12.70 15.77 4.70
CA ASP A 247 12.40 15.01 5.91
C ASP A 247 13.59 14.73 6.81
N GLN A 248 14.79 15.14 6.38
CA GLN A 248 16.02 14.97 7.14
C GLN A 248 15.96 15.75 8.46
N TYR A 249 15.33 16.93 8.42
CA TYR A 249 15.21 17.84 9.57
C TYR A 249 13.76 18.04 10.03
N ASP A 250 12.77 17.70 9.18
CA ASP A 250 11.36 17.95 9.47
C ASP A 250 10.47 16.74 9.11
N LYS A 251 10.12 15.95 10.12
CA LYS A 251 9.19 14.81 9.98
C LYS A 251 7.72 15.21 10.08
N THR A 252 7.41 16.51 10.24
CA THR A 252 6.03 16.97 10.44
C THR A 252 5.15 16.73 9.23
N PHE A 253 5.70 16.69 8.00
CA PHE A 253 4.94 16.40 6.78
C PHE A 253 4.17 15.07 6.90
N SER A 254 4.85 13.96 7.18
CA SER A 254 4.24 12.63 7.30
C SER A 254 3.24 12.56 8.45
N MET A 255 3.55 13.21 9.58
CA MET A 255 2.64 13.28 10.72
C MET A 255 1.37 14.09 10.43
N ASN A 256 1.50 15.23 9.75
CA ASN A 256 0.37 16.07 9.36
C ASN A 256 -0.49 15.39 8.30
N GLN A 257 0.14 14.70 7.35
CA GLN A 257 -0.55 13.85 6.39
C GLN A 257 -1.39 12.80 7.12
N ALA A 258 -0.80 12.00 8.01
CA ALA A 258 -1.53 10.97 8.76
C ALA A 258 -2.72 11.54 9.54
N ARG A 259 -2.58 12.74 10.12
CA ARG A 259 -3.66 13.45 10.83
C ARG A 259 -4.74 14.03 9.93
N SER A 260 -4.42 14.29 8.66
CA SER A 260 -5.37 14.85 7.69
C SER A 260 -6.33 13.79 7.13
N ILE A 261 -5.91 12.53 7.09
CA ILE A 261 -6.72 11.43 6.57
C ILE A 261 -7.84 11.11 7.55
N ARG A 262 -9.08 11.11 7.05
CA ARG A 262 -10.28 10.78 7.83
C ARG A 262 -11.10 9.76 7.08
N TYR A 263 -11.50 8.69 7.77
CA TYR A 263 -12.43 7.72 7.24
C TYR A 263 -13.77 8.37 6.94
N PHE A 264 -14.38 7.97 5.83
CA PHE A 264 -15.76 8.32 5.56
C PHE A 264 -16.65 7.60 6.60
N PRO A 265 -17.48 8.32 7.37
CA PRO A 265 -18.29 7.69 8.39
C PRO A 265 -19.26 6.69 7.76
N SER A 266 -19.16 5.41 8.16
CA SER A 266 -20.09 4.35 7.74
C SER A 266 -21.55 4.67 8.10
N SER A 267 -21.77 5.54 9.10
CA SER A 267 -23.08 6.09 9.47
C SER A 267 -23.80 6.80 8.31
N SER A 268 -23.06 7.34 7.35
CA SER A 268 -23.62 8.04 6.19
C SER A 268 -24.15 7.08 5.12
N LEU A 269 -23.56 5.89 5.00
CA LEU A 269 -24.07 4.82 4.13
C LEU A 269 -25.37 4.24 4.71
N LEU A 270 -25.40 4.03 6.03
CA LEU A 270 -26.63 3.64 6.74
C LEU A 270 -27.70 4.74 6.62
N LEU A 271 -27.37 6.03 6.71
CA LEU A 271 -28.34 7.13 6.56
C LEU A 271 -28.98 7.19 5.17
N VAL A 272 -28.25 6.83 4.11
CA VAL A 272 -28.81 6.72 2.74
C VAL A 272 -29.78 5.54 2.64
N GLU A 273 -29.45 4.43 3.30
CA GLU A 273 -30.31 3.23 3.42
C GLU A 273 -31.56 3.53 4.27
N TYR A 274 -31.43 4.27 5.38
CA TYR A 274 -32.53 4.70 6.25
C TYR A 274 -33.48 5.71 5.61
N ARG A 275 -33.04 6.50 4.61
CA ARG A 275 -33.92 7.42 3.86
C ARG A 275 -34.94 6.69 2.98
N HIS A 276 -34.77 5.39 2.71
CA HIS A 276 -35.65 4.60 1.83
C HIS A 276 -36.57 3.62 2.58
N GLY A 277 -36.79 3.83 3.88
CA GLY A 277 -37.92 3.25 4.59
C GLY A 277 -37.55 2.06 5.49
N ILE A 278 -37.62 2.31 6.79
CA ILE A 278 -38.15 1.47 7.89
C ILE A 278 -37.66 2.09 9.20
N THR A 279 -38.61 2.50 10.04
CA THR A 279 -38.34 3.13 11.35
C THR A 279 -38.05 2.06 12.40
N LEU A 280 -36.92 2.13 13.11
CA LEU A 280 -36.71 1.40 14.37
C LEU A 280 -36.26 2.37 15.48
N PRO A 281 -36.70 2.17 16.74
CA PRO A 281 -36.52 3.14 17.81
C PRO A 281 -35.07 3.20 18.32
N SER A 282 -34.65 4.41 18.65
CA SER A 282 -33.30 4.92 18.91
C SER A 282 -32.54 4.35 20.13
N GLN A 283 -32.93 3.21 20.69
CA GLN A 283 -32.28 2.68 21.91
C GLN A 283 -31.33 1.49 21.69
N MET A 284 -31.25 0.89 20.50
CA MET A 284 -30.37 -0.27 20.29
C MET A 284 -28.93 0.09 19.87
N ILE A 285 -28.68 1.33 19.42
CA ILE A 285 -27.36 1.74 18.88
C ILE A 285 -26.40 2.20 20.01
N LEU A 286 -26.90 2.60 21.17
CA LEU A 286 -26.03 3.03 22.28
C LEU A 286 -25.43 1.87 23.10
N ALA A 287 -25.94 0.64 22.95
CA ALA A 287 -25.45 -0.51 23.71
C ALA A 287 -24.14 -1.09 23.16
N GLU A 288 -23.93 -1.10 21.83
CA GLU A 288 -22.69 -1.61 21.22
C GLU A 288 -21.50 -0.64 21.34
N LEU A 289 -21.75 0.66 21.49
CA LEU A 289 -20.68 1.65 21.67
C LEU A 289 -20.12 1.68 23.11
N ARG A 290 -20.86 1.20 24.11
CA ARG A 290 -20.38 1.13 25.51
C ARG A 290 -19.53 -0.11 25.83
N GLN A 291 -19.56 -1.17 25.02
CA GLN A 291 -18.71 -2.35 25.25
C GLN A 291 -17.28 -2.20 24.71
N LYS A 292 -17.02 -1.24 23.80
CA LYS A 292 -15.67 -1.04 23.21
C LYS A 292 -14.73 -0.14 24.03
N PHE A 293 -15.20 0.58 25.06
CA PHE A 293 -14.41 1.65 25.68
C PHE A 293 -14.06 1.51 27.17
N LEU A 294 -14.50 0.46 27.88
CA LEU A 294 -14.11 0.28 29.30
C LEU A 294 -13.92 -1.20 29.67
N ARG A 295 -12.72 -1.75 29.46
CA ARG A 295 -12.12 -2.70 30.41
C ARG A 295 -10.60 -2.48 30.50
N PRO A 296 -10.05 -2.22 31.69
CA PRO A 296 -8.61 -2.27 31.93
C PRO A 296 -8.14 -3.74 31.88
N TYR A 297 -7.01 -3.99 31.22
CA TYR A 297 -6.33 -5.28 31.26
C TYR A 297 -5.74 -5.52 32.66
N SER A 298 -6.26 -6.49 33.39
CA SER A 298 -5.60 -7.11 34.53
C SER A 298 -4.89 -8.38 34.08
N LEU A 299 -3.57 -8.43 34.29
CA LEU A 299 -2.74 -9.64 34.15
C LEU A 299 -3.05 -10.63 35.28
N PRO A 300 -3.24 -11.93 35.02
CA PRO A 300 -3.04 -12.95 36.03
C PRO A 300 -1.58 -13.42 35.98
N SER A 301 -0.83 -13.08 37.01
CA SER A 301 0.32 -13.86 37.47
C SER A 301 -0.18 -15.24 37.92
N GLN A 302 0.49 -16.32 37.50
CA GLN A 302 0.78 -17.55 38.25
C GLN A 302 1.27 -18.64 37.27
N ILE A 303 2.59 -18.81 37.14
CA ILE A 303 3.19 -20.09 36.77
C ILE A 303 4.37 -20.30 37.73
N THR A 304 4.20 -21.20 38.69
CA THR A 304 5.29 -21.79 39.48
C THR A 304 5.67 -23.13 38.84
N PRO A 305 6.96 -23.54 38.90
CA PRO A 305 7.49 -24.63 38.09
C PRO A 305 7.33 -25.98 38.79
N LEU A 306 7.19 -27.06 38.00
CA LEU A 306 7.47 -28.42 38.49
C LEU A 306 8.72 -28.94 37.78
N ALA A 307 9.72 -29.29 38.60
CA ALA A 307 10.97 -29.91 38.21
C ALA A 307 10.87 -31.45 38.20
N THR A 308 11.58 -32.08 37.27
CA THR A 308 12.32 -33.37 37.34
C THR A 308 11.77 -34.56 38.14
N THR A 309 11.55 -35.72 37.50
CA THR A 309 12.41 -36.94 37.46
C THR A 309 11.60 -38.21 37.19
N THR A 310 11.89 -38.92 36.10
CA THR A 310 12.51 -40.26 36.03
C THR A 310 12.68 -40.66 34.57
#